data_AF-A0A836LFT8-F1
#
_entry.id   AF-A0A836LFT8-F1
#
_cell.length_a   1.000
_cell.length_b   1.000
_cell.length_c   1.000
_cell.angle_alpha   90.00
_cell.angle_beta   90.00
_cell.angle_gamma   90.00
#
_symmetry.space_group_name_H-M   'P 1'
#
loop_
_entity.id
_entity.type
_entity.pdbx_description
1 polymer ?
#
loop_
_entity_poly.entity_id
_entity_poly.type
_entity_poly.pdbx_seq_one_letter_code
_entity_poly.pdbx_strand_id
1 'polypeptide(L)'
;MDYLLSAVSHVRLKRRVAAVVADCVFRREQQGFVKFLTECVALADRHPELVLSTVRHHLVLAHPEGTYGALLLLEQLVSLCNYGFHLALARDELIQDCIVHLAVARGEGEAHQKVQRLARLTLLEYSRIFVDDKDFLRLSALVSSFEHQTHKSLMRCLNVQNRRVRFRDVEQSDIIPISPKESIGCTSSTGRLVKPLKLSSAPEVWPCHACTYLNAPSAKRCAACETLRSADTVTHCTPS
;
A
#
# COMPACT_ATOMS: atom_id res chain seq x y z
N MET A 1 19.00 47.96 1.24
CA MET A 1 17.71 48.01 1.98
C MET A 1 16.72 46.97 1.45
N ASP A 2 16.63 46.77 0.13
CA ASP A 2 15.67 45.82 -0.48
C ASP A 2 15.89 44.34 -0.13
N TYR A 3 17.14 43.92 0.08
CA TYR A 3 17.45 42.55 0.50
C TYR A 3 16.84 42.21 1.87
N LEU A 4 16.85 43.15 2.82
CA LEU A 4 16.30 42.92 4.16
C LEU A 4 14.77 42.85 4.15
N LEU A 5 14.12 43.71 3.36
CA LEU A 5 12.66 43.66 3.20
C LEU A 5 12.21 42.36 2.51
N SER A 6 12.95 41.91 1.50
CA SER A 6 12.72 40.62 0.81
C SER A 6 12.98 39.42 1.73
N ALA A 7 14.04 39.47 2.55
CA ALA A 7 14.33 38.41 3.52
C ALA A 7 13.22 38.31 4.58
N VAL A 8 12.73 39.44 5.09
CA VAL A 8 11.65 39.48 6.09
C VAL A 8 10.34 38.98 5.48
N SER A 9 9.98 39.37 4.26
CA SER A 9 8.76 38.89 3.59
C SER A 9 8.82 37.38 3.34
N HIS A 10 9.97 36.86 2.92
CA HIS A 10 10.19 35.44 2.73
C HIS A 10 10.08 34.64 4.05
N VAL A 11 10.65 35.13 5.16
CA VAL A 11 10.50 34.49 6.48
C VAL A 11 9.04 34.51 6.95
N ARG A 12 8.32 35.62 6.75
CA ARG A 12 6.89 35.71 7.07
C ARG A 12 6.07 34.70 6.27
N LEU A 13 6.36 34.57 4.97
CA LEU A 13 5.71 33.58 4.10
C LEU A 13 6.00 32.16 4.59
N LYS A 14 7.26 31.81 4.87
CA LYS A 14 7.64 30.50 5.41
C LYS A 14 6.90 30.17 6.71
N ARG A 15 6.83 31.11 7.65
CA ARG A 15 6.09 30.93 8.91
C ARG A 15 4.60 30.74 8.68
N ARG A 16 4.00 31.51 7.76
CA ARG A 16 2.58 31.37 7.41
C ARG A 16 2.29 30.01 6.78
N VAL A 17 3.10 29.58 5.81
CA VAL A 17 2.96 28.26 5.18
C VAL A 17 3.11 27.16 6.23
N ALA A 18 4.11 27.23 7.10
CA ALA A 18 4.30 26.27 8.19
C ALA A 18 3.09 26.18 9.12
N ALA A 19 2.50 27.32 9.50
CA ALA A 19 1.32 27.35 10.34
C ALA A 19 0.10 26.70 9.65
N VAL A 20 -0.18 27.10 8.40
CA VAL A 20 -1.34 26.59 7.64
C VAL A 20 -1.20 25.09 7.36
N VAL A 21 0.00 24.62 7.00
CA VAL A 21 0.27 23.18 6.80
C VAL A 21 0.08 22.43 8.12
N ALA A 22 0.60 22.94 9.24
CA ALA A 22 0.43 22.30 10.54
C ALA A 22 -1.06 22.21 10.94
N ASP A 23 -1.84 23.26 10.71
CA ASP A 23 -3.29 23.23 10.94
C ASP A 23 -3.97 22.18 10.06
N CYS A 24 -3.60 22.09 8.78
CA CYS A 24 -4.14 21.07 7.87
C CYS A 24 -3.73 19.64 8.24
N VAL A 25 -2.56 19.44 8.84
CA VAL A 25 -2.06 18.13 9.27
C VAL A 25 -2.75 17.69 10.56
N PHE A 26 -2.84 18.56 11.57
CA PHE A 26 -3.23 18.17 12.92
C PHE A 26 -4.68 18.53 13.29
N ARG A 27 -5.36 19.42 12.56
CA ARG A 27 -6.70 19.94 12.93
C ARG A 27 -7.80 19.54 11.95
N ARG A 28 -7.66 18.35 11.35
CA ARG A 28 -8.58 17.84 10.32
C ARG A 28 -10.03 17.70 10.76
N GLU A 29 -10.26 17.40 12.03
CA GLU A 29 -11.60 17.18 12.60
C GLU A 29 -12.24 18.46 13.16
N GLN A 30 -11.52 19.59 13.15
CA GLN A 30 -12.02 20.83 13.74
C GLN A 30 -13.02 21.56 12.84
N GLN A 31 -13.98 22.24 13.47
CA GLN A 31 -14.88 23.17 12.78
C GLN A 31 -14.05 24.26 12.11
N GLY A 32 -14.11 24.34 10.78
CA GLY A 32 -13.33 25.29 9.99
C GLY A 32 -12.15 24.70 9.23
N PHE A 33 -11.93 23.39 9.26
CA PHE A 33 -10.89 22.71 8.46
C PHE A 33 -10.89 23.14 6.98
N VAL A 34 -12.08 23.28 6.37
CA VAL A 34 -12.24 23.72 4.98
C VAL A 34 -11.56 25.06 4.73
N LYS A 35 -11.60 26.01 5.69
CA LYS A 35 -10.93 27.31 5.54
C LYS A 35 -9.42 27.17 5.50
N PHE A 36 -8.85 26.34 6.39
CA PHE A 36 -7.42 26.05 6.39
C PHE A 36 -7.00 25.37 5.08
N LEU A 37 -7.80 24.41 4.60
CA LEU A 37 -7.53 23.72 3.35
C LEU A 37 -7.58 24.66 2.14
N THR A 38 -8.60 25.53 2.05
CA THR A 38 -8.69 26.52 0.97
C THR A 38 -7.49 27.48 0.97
N GLU A 39 -7.05 27.94 2.16
CA GLU A 39 -5.85 28.76 2.26
C GLU A 39 -4.59 27.97 1.85
N CYS A 40 -4.48 26.70 2.26
CA CYS A 40 -3.37 25.83 1.90
C CYS A 40 -3.28 25.60 0.39
N VAL A 41 -4.41 25.34 -0.28
CA VAL A 41 -4.49 25.19 -1.74
C VAL A 41 -4.04 26.48 -2.43
N ALA A 42 -4.53 27.63 -1.98
CA ALA A 42 -4.14 28.92 -2.58
C ALA A 42 -2.66 29.28 -2.37
N LEU A 43 -2.03 28.77 -1.29
CA LEU A 43 -0.59 28.89 -1.06
C LEU A 43 0.19 27.87 -1.90
N ALA A 44 -0.31 26.65 -2.04
CA ALA A 44 0.30 25.59 -2.84
C ALA A 44 0.32 25.95 -4.33
N ASP A 45 -0.75 26.54 -4.86
CA ASP A 45 -0.81 27.00 -6.25
C ASP A 45 0.17 28.15 -6.55
N ARG A 46 0.53 28.95 -5.54
CA ARG A 46 1.43 30.11 -5.68
C ARG A 46 2.89 29.80 -5.36
N HIS A 47 3.12 28.90 -4.41
CA HIS A 47 4.44 28.58 -3.85
C HIS A 47 4.58 27.08 -3.60
N PRO A 48 4.45 26.24 -4.63
CA PRO A 48 4.31 24.80 -4.47
C PRO A 48 5.56 24.16 -3.82
N GLU A 49 6.77 24.58 -4.17
CA GLU A 49 8.01 24.04 -3.60
C GLU A 49 8.13 24.34 -2.10
N LEU A 50 7.66 25.52 -1.67
CA LEU A 50 7.68 25.88 -0.26
C LEU A 50 6.65 25.06 0.53
N VAL A 51 5.46 24.84 -0.02
CA VAL A 51 4.44 23.99 0.61
C VAL A 51 4.93 22.54 0.68
N LEU A 52 5.42 21.97 -0.42
CA LEU A 52 5.94 20.60 -0.47
C LEU A 52 7.10 20.38 0.50
N SER A 53 8.06 21.31 0.53
CA SER A 53 9.15 21.23 1.49
C SER A 53 8.66 21.27 2.93
N THR A 54 7.62 22.04 3.25
CA THR A 54 7.01 22.08 4.58
C THR A 54 6.29 20.77 4.90
N VAL A 55 5.47 20.25 3.99
CA VAL A 55 4.77 18.96 4.14
C VAL A 55 5.77 17.82 4.37
N ARG A 56 6.90 17.83 3.66
CA ARG A 56 7.97 16.83 3.82
C ARG A 56 8.52 16.74 5.24
N HIS A 57 8.58 17.85 6.00
CA HIS A 57 9.00 17.81 7.42
C HIS A 57 8.05 17.01 8.32
N HIS A 58 6.81 16.77 7.87
CA HIS A 58 5.83 15.95 8.57
C HIS A 58 5.83 14.48 8.13
N LEU A 59 6.52 14.11 7.04
CA LEU A 59 6.62 12.73 6.55
C LEU A 59 7.73 11.95 7.28
N VAL A 60 7.59 11.80 8.59
CA VAL A 60 8.61 11.23 9.48
C VAL A 60 8.04 10.02 10.24
N LEU A 61 8.64 8.84 10.04
CA LEU A 61 8.20 7.58 10.67
C LEU A 61 8.05 7.65 12.19
N ALA A 62 8.86 8.45 12.88
CA ALA A 62 8.80 8.60 14.34
C ALA A 62 7.47 9.21 14.85
N HIS A 63 6.72 9.88 13.97
CA HIS A 63 5.46 10.56 14.32
C HIS A 63 4.34 10.12 13.36
N PRO A 64 3.71 8.95 13.60
CA PRO A 64 2.74 8.37 12.67
C PRO A 64 1.48 9.23 12.50
N GLU A 65 1.00 9.90 13.55
CA GLU A 65 -0.19 10.78 13.46
C GLU A 65 0.05 11.97 12.52
N GLY A 66 1.19 12.66 12.68
CA GLY A 66 1.55 13.78 11.80
C GLY A 66 1.83 13.33 10.37
N THR A 67 2.48 12.17 10.20
CA THR A 67 2.73 11.57 8.88
C THR A 67 1.44 11.20 8.17
N TYR A 68 0.49 10.61 8.89
CA TYR A 68 -0.82 10.27 8.35
C TYR A 68 -1.57 11.52 7.89
N GLY A 69 -1.61 12.56 8.73
CA GLY A 69 -2.21 13.85 8.37
C GLY A 69 -1.55 14.52 7.16
N ALA A 70 -0.22 14.41 7.02
CA ALA A 70 0.54 14.94 5.89
C ALA A 70 0.28 14.19 4.59
N LEU A 71 0.20 12.85 4.63
CA LEU A 71 -0.19 12.04 3.46
C LEU A 71 -1.62 12.37 3.00
N LEU A 72 -2.56 12.50 3.94
CA LEU A 72 -3.92 12.92 3.61
C LEU A 72 -3.98 14.37 3.10
N LEU A 73 -3.05 15.25 3.49
CA LEU A 73 -2.96 16.59 2.92
C LEU A 73 -2.44 16.53 1.48
N LEU A 74 -1.42 15.70 1.20
CA LEU A 74 -0.93 15.50 -0.16
C LEU A 74 -2.02 14.98 -1.10
N GLU A 75 -2.83 14.03 -0.65
CA GLU A 75 -3.99 13.54 -1.41
C GLU A 75 -4.94 14.69 -1.81
N GLN A 76 -5.27 15.57 -0.85
CA GLN A 76 -6.14 16.72 -1.10
C GLN A 76 -5.48 17.76 -2.01
N LEU A 77 -4.19 18.06 -1.82
CA LEU A 77 -3.47 19.01 -2.68
C LEU A 77 -3.35 18.48 -4.11
N VAL A 78 -3.09 17.19 -4.31
CA VAL A 78 -3.09 16.59 -5.65
C VAL A 78 -4.48 16.69 -6.29
N SER A 79 -5.56 16.54 -5.51
CA SER A 79 -6.93 16.64 -6.02
C SER A 79 -7.39 18.07 -6.31
N LEU A 80 -6.86 19.08 -5.62
CA LEU A 80 -7.40 20.46 -5.61
C LEU A 80 -6.49 21.50 -6.27
N CYS A 81 -5.18 21.26 -6.32
CA CYS A 81 -4.23 22.21 -6.87
C CYS A 81 -4.10 22.11 -8.39
N ASN A 82 -3.50 23.15 -8.96
CA ASN A 82 -3.28 23.23 -10.40
C ASN A 82 -2.08 22.38 -10.88
N TYR A 83 -1.91 22.32 -12.20
CA TYR A 83 -0.82 21.61 -12.87
C TYR A 83 0.58 22.02 -12.38
N GLY A 84 0.78 23.29 -12.03
CA GLY A 84 2.06 23.80 -11.51
C GLY A 84 2.45 23.15 -10.19
N PHE A 85 1.48 22.87 -9.31
CA PHE A 85 1.73 22.10 -8.09
C PHE A 85 2.14 20.65 -8.41
N HIS A 86 1.46 19.98 -9.35
CA HIS A 86 1.82 18.62 -9.77
C HIS A 86 3.24 18.55 -10.36
N LEU A 87 3.63 19.57 -11.15
CA LEU A 87 4.99 19.68 -11.70
C LEU A 87 6.05 19.86 -10.61
N ALA A 88 5.77 20.68 -9.59
CA ALA A 88 6.66 20.81 -8.44
C ALA A 88 6.77 19.49 -7.66
N LEU A 89 5.65 18.77 -7.47
CA LEU A 89 5.61 17.45 -6.83
C LEU A 89 6.42 16.41 -7.61
N ALA A 90 6.34 16.43 -8.94
CA ALA A 90 7.09 15.53 -9.82
C ALA A 90 8.60 15.80 -9.79
N ARG A 91 9.01 17.04 -9.52
CA ARG A 91 10.42 17.45 -9.36
C ARG A 91 10.97 17.21 -7.96
N ASP A 92 10.12 17.14 -6.95
CA ASP A 92 10.56 16.89 -5.57
C ASP A 92 10.85 15.39 -5.37
N GLU A 93 12.11 15.00 -5.60
CA GLU A 93 12.54 13.62 -5.43
C GLU A 93 12.44 13.15 -3.98
N LEU A 94 12.67 14.06 -3.03
CA LEU A 94 12.74 13.73 -1.61
C LEU A 94 11.37 13.34 -1.06
N ILE A 95 10.31 14.04 -1.48
CA ILE A 95 8.95 13.69 -1.06
C ILE A 95 8.52 12.34 -1.64
N GLN A 96 8.92 12.05 -2.88
CA GLN A 96 8.65 10.76 -3.54
C GLN A 96 9.34 9.61 -2.81
N ASP A 97 10.63 9.78 -2.49
CA ASP A 97 11.40 8.80 -1.73
C ASP A 97 10.84 8.60 -0.31
N CYS A 98 10.39 9.68 0.34
CA CYS A 98 9.68 9.59 1.62
C CYS A 98 8.42 8.72 1.50
N ILE A 99 7.57 8.94 0.49
CA ILE A 99 6.33 8.16 0.30
C ILE A 99 6.65 6.68 0.06
N VAL A 100 7.63 6.37 -0.81
CA VAL A 100 8.06 4.99 -1.06
C VAL A 100 8.61 4.35 0.22
N HIS A 101 9.46 5.06 0.96
CA HIS A 101 9.99 4.58 2.23
C HIS A 101 8.89 4.30 3.26
N LEU A 102 7.88 5.17 3.39
CA LEU A 102 6.71 4.95 4.25
C LEU A 102 5.89 3.73 3.82
N ALA A 103 5.77 3.47 2.52
CA ALA A 103 5.06 2.30 2.00
C ALA A 103 5.80 0.97 2.28
N VAL A 104 7.14 1.01 2.31
CA VAL A 104 8.01 -0.15 2.56
C VAL A 104 8.21 -0.40 4.06
N ALA A 105 8.41 0.66 4.84
CA ALA A 105 8.80 0.60 6.24
C ALA A 105 7.80 -0.21 7.07
N ARG A 106 8.29 -1.19 7.82
CA ARG A 106 7.49 -1.93 8.79
C ARG A 106 7.51 -1.15 10.11
N GLY A 107 6.36 -0.64 10.50
CA GLY A 107 6.19 -0.08 11.84
C GLY A 107 5.32 -0.99 12.71
N GLU A 108 5.62 -0.99 14.00
CA GLU A 108 4.84 -1.67 15.02
C GLU A 108 3.65 -0.80 15.45
N GLY A 109 2.49 -1.43 15.67
CA GLY A 109 1.28 -0.74 16.10
C GLY A 109 0.37 -0.24 14.97
N GLU A 110 -0.88 0.03 15.35
CA GLU A 110 -1.96 0.37 14.42
C GLU A 110 -1.70 1.68 13.66
N ALA A 111 -1.11 2.68 14.32
CA ALA A 111 -0.83 3.99 13.72
C ALA A 111 0.15 3.89 12.54
N HIS A 112 1.27 3.16 12.71
CA HIS A 112 2.21 2.93 11.62
C HIS A 112 1.63 2.08 10.50
N GLN A 113 0.76 1.11 10.81
CA GLN A 113 0.05 0.32 9.80
C GLN A 113 -0.89 1.19 8.96
N LYS A 114 -1.60 2.15 9.58
CA LYS A 114 -2.44 3.13 8.87
C LYS A 114 -1.61 4.00 7.93
N VAL A 115 -0.48 4.53 8.40
CA VAL A 115 0.47 5.31 7.58
C VAL A 115 0.98 4.49 6.40
N GLN A 116 1.47 3.28 6.65
CA GLN A 116 1.99 2.41 5.59
C GLN A 116 0.90 2.08 4.56
N ARG A 117 -0.31 1.76 5.03
CA ARG A 117 -1.44 1.48 4.14
C ARG A 117 -1.82 2.69 3.30
N LEU A 118 -1.87 3.88 3.89
CA LEU A 118 -2.16 5.12 3.17
C LEU A 118 -1.07 5.43 2.14
N ALA A 119 0.21 5.33 2.51
CA ALA A 119 1.32 5.53 1.56
C ALA A 119 1.22 4.58 0.36
N ARG A 120 0.88 3.30 0.58
CA ARG A 120 0.65 2.34 -0.51
C ARG A 120 -0.53 2.71 -1.41
N LEU A 121 -1.61 3.24 -0.84
CA LEU A 121 -2.73 3.76 -1.61
C LEU A 121 -2.34 4.99 -2.42
N THR A 122 -1.54 5.90 -1.84
CA THR A 122 -1.00 7.08 -2.55
C THR A 122 -0.16 6.65 -3.76
N LEU A 123 0.70 5.63 -3.63
CA LEU A 123 1.46 5.10 -4.77
C LEU A 123 0.54 4.60 -5.90
N LEU A 124 -0.49 3.83 -5.54
CA LEU A 124 -1.45 3.31 -6.51
C LEU A 124 -2.24 4.44 -7.17
N GLU A 125 -2.66 5.44 -6.40
CA GLU A 125 -3.36 6.60 -6.89
C GLU A 125 -2.50 7.40 -7.88
N TYR A 126 -1.25 7.67 -7.56
CA TYR A 126 -0.33 8.39 -8.45
C TYR A 126 -0.09 7.62 -9.74
N SER A 127 0.03 6.29 -9.67
CA SER A 127 0.12 5.44 -10.87
C SER A 127 -1.08 5.55 -11.80
N ARG A 128 -2.26 5.93 -11.28
CA ARG A 128 -3.48 6.11 -12.06
C ARG A 128 -3.66 7.55 -12.53
N ILE A 129 -3.39 8.53 -11.67
CA ILE A 129 -3.60 9.95 -11.96
C ILE A 129 -2.60 10.46 -13.00
N PHE A 130 -1.35 9.99 -12.93
CA PHE A 130 -0.23 10.60 -13.66
C PHE A 130 0.31 9.75 -14.82
N VAL A 131 -0.37 8.67 -15.21
CA VAL A 131 0.13 7.72 -16.23
C VAL A 131 0.20 8.31 -17.63
N ASP A 132 -0.74 9.20 -17.98
CA ASP A 132 -0.89 9.71 -19.34
C ASP A 132 -0.01 10.95 -19.63
N ASP A 133 0.61 11.54 -18.60
CA ASP A 133 1.43 12.75 -18.73
C ASP A 133 2.92 12.44 -18.63
N LYS A 134 3.67 12.91 -19.63
CA LYS A 134 5.12 12.70 -19.74
C LYS A 134 5.90 13.41 -18.65
N ASP A 135 5.42 14.55 -18.16
CA ASP A 135 6.09 15.32 -17.13
C ASP A 135 5.97 14.66 -15.74
N PHE A 136 5.08 13.67 -15.60
CA PHE A 136 4.79 12.98 -14.34
C PHE A 136 5.13 11.48 -14.35
N LEU A 137 5.88 11.01 -15.35
CA LEU A 137 6.25 9.59 -15.50
C LEU A 137 6.92 8.99 -14.26
N ARG A 138 7.72 9.78 -13.54
CA ARG A 138 8.35 9.29 -12.31
C ARG A 138 7.32 9.06 -11.20
N LEU A 139 6.34 9.94 -11.05
CA LEU A 139 5.25 9.79 -10.09
C LEU A 139 4.42 8.55 -10.40
N SER A 140 4.10 8.30 -11.67
CA SER A 140 3.34 7.12 -12.06
C SER A 140 4.15 5.81 -11.92
N ALA A 141 5.48 5.89 -12.01
CA ALA A 141 6.39 4.75 -11.83
C ALA A 141 6.79 4.44 -10.37
N LEU A 142 6.30 5.18 -9.36
CA LEU A 142 6.66 4.93 -7.96
C LEU A 142 6.20 3.54 -7.47
N VAL A 143 5.10 3.01 -8.03
CA VAL A 143 4.67 1.62 -7.77
C VAL A 143 5.77 0.64 -8.18
N SER A 144 6.36 0.81 -9.36
CA SER A 144 7.46 -0.04 -9.82
C SER A 144 8.68 0.06 -8.91
N SER A 145 8.96 1.25 -8.37
CA SER A 145 10.05 1.44 -7.39
C SER A 145 9.80 0.66 -6.10
N PHE A 146 8.56 0.69 -5.58
CA PHE A 146 8.15 -0.13 -4.43
C PHE A 146 8.26 -1.63 -4.71
N GLU A 147 7.77 -2.10 -5.86
CA GLU A 147 7.78 -3.53 -6.20
C GLU A 147 9.20 -4.03 -6.44
N HIS A 148 10.06 -3.21 -7.03
CA HIS A 148 11.48 -3.51 -7.19
C HIS A 148 12.20 -3.62 -5.83
N GLN A 149 11.95 -2.69 -4.92
CA GLN A 149 12.59 -2.67 -3.61
C GLN A 149 12.11 -3.80 -2.69
N THR A 150 10.84 -4.21 -2.79
CA THR A 150 10.25 -5.20 -1.88
C THR A 150 10.14 -6.60 -2.46
N HIS A 151 10.30 -6.76 -3.78
CA HIS A 151 9.98 -7.97 -4.54
C HIS A 151 8.56 -8.49 -4.29
N LYS A 152 7.63 -7.58 -3.98
CA LYS A 152 6.23 -7.90 -3.67
C LYS A 152 5.32 -7.04 -4.50
N SER A 153 4.24 -7.63 -4.99
CA SER A 153 3.17 -6.87 -5.63
C SER A 153 2.50 -5.92 -4.63
N LEU A 154 2.38 -4.64 -5.00
CA LEU A 154 1.72 -3.61 -4.18
C LEU A 154 0.26 -3.97 -3.92
N MET A 155 -0.45 -4.36 -4.99
CA MET A 155 -1.85 -4.80 -4.91
C MET A 155 -2.04 -5.99 -3.97
N ARG A 156 -1.11 -6.97 -4.01
CA ARG A 156 -1.13 -8.10 -3.07
C ARG A 156 -0.92 -7.63 -1.63
N CYS A 157 0.00 -6.69 -1.39
CA CYS A 157 0.24 -6.16 -0.05
C CYS A 157 -1.00 -5.45 0.52
N LEU A 158 -1.68 -4.64 -0.29
CA LEU A 158 -2.93 -3.97 0.08
C LEU A 158 -4.06 -4.98 0.37
N ASN A 159 -4.21 -5.99 -0.48
CA ASN A 159 -5.22 -7.04 -0.29
C ASN A 159 -5.02 -7.83 1.00
N VAL A 160 -3.77 -8.17 1.35
CA VAL A 160 -3.46 -8.84 2.62
C VAL A 160 -3.77 -7.94 3.81
N GLN A 161 -3.45 -6.65 3.75
CA GLN A 161 -3.74 -5.70 4.84
C GLN A 161 -5.24 -5.47 5.07
N ASN A 162 -6.08 -5.65 4.05
CA ASN A 162 -7.53 -5.57 4.20
C ASN A 162 -8.13 -6.82 4.88
N ARG A 163 -7.42 -7.96 4.92
CA ARG A 163 -7.91 -9.18 5.56
C ARG A 163 -7.66 -9.14 7.06
N ARG A 164 -8.75 -9.13 7.84
CA ARG A 164 -8.67 -9.35 9.30
C ARG A 164 -8.62 -10.84 9.59
N VAL A 165 -7.47 -11.35 10.00
CA VAL A 165 -7.36 -12.69 10.55
C VAL A 165 -7.65 -12.60 12.04
N ARG A 166 -8.71 -13.26 12.50
CA ARG A 166 -8.95 -13.49 13.93
C ARG A 166 -8.52 -14.92 14.23
N PHE A 167 -7.69 -15.09 15.25
CA PHE A 167 -7.49 -16.40 15.82
C PHE A 167 -8.79 -16.77 16.53
N ARG A 168 -9.42 -17.85 16.08
CA ARG A 168 -10.51 -18.51 16.79
C ARG A 168 -9.86 -19.46 17.80
N ASP A 169 -10.41 -19.53 19.01
CA ASP A 169 -9.99 -20.53 19.98
C ASP A 169 -10.18 -21.93 19.40
N VAL A 170 -9.20 -22.80 19.63
CA VAL A 170 -9.21 -24.18 19.12
C VAL A 170 -10.31 -24.95 19.86
N GLU A 171 -11.34 -25.38 19.13
CA GLU A 171 -12.40 -26.22 19.69
C GLU A 171 -11.95 -27.68 19.73
N GLN A 172 -12.56 -28.50 20.58
CA GLN A 172 -12.22 -29.92 20.70
C GLN A 172 -12.35 -30.66 19.35
N SER A 173 -13.23 -30.19 18.46
CA SER A 173 -13.39 -30.70 17.09
C SER A 173 -12.24 -30.38 16.14
N ASP A 174 -11.43 -29.36 16.45
CA ASP A 174 -10.27 -28.96 15.65
C ASP A 174 -9.02 -29.80 15.97
N ILE A 175 -9.06 -30.56 17.07
CA ILE A 175 -7.99 -31.44 17.50
C ILE A 175 -8.11 -32.76 16.73
N ILE A 176 -7.18 -32.99 15.80
CA ILE A 176 -7.06 -34.29 15.12
C ILE A 176 -6.18 -35.19 16.00
N PRO A 177 -6.73 -36.20 16.69
CA PRO A 177 -5.91 -37.13 17.46
C PRO A 177 -5.10 -37.99 16.49
N ILE A 178 -3.81 -37.72 16.41
CA ILE A 178 -2.87 -38.61 15.74
C ILE A 178 -2.54 -39.72 16.74
N SER A 179 -3.38 -40.74 16.82
CA SER A 179 -3.01 -41.96 17.57
C SER A 179 -1.84 -42.62 16.85
N PRO A 180 -0.68 -42.81 17.51
CA PRO A 180 0.35 -43.68 16.99
C PRO A 180 -0.27 -45.06 16.83
N LYS A 181 -0.34 -45.59 15.61
CA LYS A 181 -0.56 -47.03 15.46
C LYS A 181 0.70 -47.72 15.95
N GLU A 182 0.73 -48.09 17.23
CA GLU A 182 1.67 -49.08 17.73
C GLU A 182 1.46 -50.36 16.93
N SER A 183 2.26 -50.51 15.90
CA SER A 183 2.34 -51.73 15.10
C SER A 183 3.24 -52.68 15.88
N ILE A 184 2.71 -53.30 16.94
CA ILE A 184 3.42 -54.34 17.67
C ILE A 184 3.53 -55.54 16.72
N GLY A 185 4.71 -55.68 16.13
CA GLY A 185 5.36 -56.93 15.72
C GLY A 185 4.57 -57.90 14.85
N CYS A 186 4.80 -57.86 13.54
CA CYS A 186 4.90 -59.08 12.76
C CYS A 186 6.17 -59.05 11.92
N THR A 187 7.15 -59.83 12.34
CA THR A 187 8.34 -60.16 11.56
C THR A 187 7.91 -60.95 10.33
N SER A 188 8.19 -60.45 9.12
CA SER A 188 8.81 -61.16 7.99
C SER A 188 8.59 -60.42 6.66
N SER A 189 9.71 -60.02 6.05
CA SER A 189 9.97 -59.99 4.60
C SER A 189 8.85 -59.59 3.63
N THR A 190 8.94 -58.38 3.08
CA THR A 190 9.22 -58.10 1.64
C THR A 190 9.11 -56.60 1.41
N GLY A 191 10.08 -56.04 0.68
CA GLY A 191 10.17 -54.60 0.44
C GLY A 191 8.88 -54.06 -0.19
N ARG A 192 8.25 -53.11 0.50
CA ARG A 192 7.22 -52.26 -0.09
C ARG A 192 7.60 -50.81 0.18
N LEU A 193 8.03 -50.13 -0.88
CA LEU A 193 8.18 -48.68 -0.97
C LEU A 193 6.99 -48.02 -0.27
N VAL A 194 7.25 -47.37 0.87
CA VAL A 194 6.23 -46.59 1.57
C VAL A 194 5.89 -45.42 0.66
N LYS A 195 4.77 -45.55 -0.08
CA LYS A 195 4.16 -44.39 -0.74
C LYS A 195 3.88 -43.37 0.35
N PRO A 196 4.32 -42.10 0.21
CA PRO A 196 3.96 -41.07 1.17
C PRO A 196 2.43 -41.07 1.30
N LEU A 197 1.97 -41.09 2.55
CA LEU A 197 0.56 -41.02 2.90
C LEU A 197 -0.01 -39.79 2.19
N LYS A 198 -0.78 -40.02 1.11
CA LYS A 198 -1.66 -38.99 0.58
C LYS A 198 -2.61 -38.66 1.72
N LEU A 199 -2.58 -37.42 2.21
CA LEU A 199 -3.66 -36.88 3.03
C LEU A 199 -4.91 -36.85 2.15
N SER A 200 -5.64 -37.97 2.10
CA SER A 200 -6.84 -38.17 1.28
C SER A 200 -8.02 -37.28 1.70
N SER A 201 -7.83 -36.39 2.68
CA SER A 201 -8.84 -35.48 3.22
C SER A 201 -8.41 -34.01 3.25
N ALA A 202 -7.22 -33.66 2.73
CA ALA A 202 -6.92 -32.26 2.50
C ALA A 202 -7.84 -31.76 1.36
N PRO A 203 -8.63 -30.68 1.57
CA PRO A 203 -9.48 -30.15 0.51
C PRO A 203 -8.61 -29.85 -0.71
N GLU A 204 -9.01 -30.35 -1.86
CA GLU A 204 -8.25 -30.32 -3.11
C GLU A 204 -8.08 -28.87 -3.59
N VAL A 205 -7.04 -28.19 -3.11
CA VAL A 205 -6.71 -26.82 -3.51
C VAL A 205 -5.98 -26.80 -4.84
N TRP A 206 -6.18 -25.77 -5.67
CA TRP A 206 -5.49 -25.64 -6.96
C TRP A 206 -4.54 -24.43 -6.97
N PRO A 207 -3.28 -24.60 -7.40
CA PRO A 207 -2.34 -23.50 -7.55
C PRO A 207 -2.69 -22.68 -8.80
N CYS A 208 -2.74 -21.35 -8.67
CA CYS A 208 -2.89 -20.47 -9.83
C CYS A 208 -1.65 -20.50 -10.72
N HIS A 209 -1.83 -20.66 -12.04
CA HIS A 209 -0.71 -20.67 -12.98
C HIS A 209 -0.02 -19.30 -13.12
N ALA A 210 -0.73 -18.20 -12.85
CA ALA A 210 -0.17 -16.84 -12.96
C ALA A 210 0.55 -16.39 -11.68
N CYS A 211 0.07 -16.78 -10.49
CA CYS A 211 0.57 -16.24 -9.23
C CYS A 211 0.83 -17.27 -8.11
N THR A 212 0.73 -18.56 -8.42
CA THR A 212 0.95 -19.72 -7.52
C THR A 212 0.08 -19.77 -6.26
N TYR A 213 -0.92 -18.89 -6.13
CA TYR A 213 -1.83 -18.89 -4.99
C TYR A 213 -2.68 -20.17 -4.95
N LEU A 214 -2.81 -20.79 -3.77
CA LEU A 214 -3.62 -21.98 -3.55
C LEU A 214 -5.09 -21.58 -3.34
N ASN A 215 -5.91 -21.83 -4.36
CA ASN A 215 -7.34 -21.52 -4.36
C ASN A 215 -8.16 -22.69 -3.84
N ALA A 216 -9.34 -22.39 -3.29
CA ALA A 216 -10.32 -23.39 -2.92
C ALA A 216 -10.77 -24.20 -4.16
N PRO A 217 -11.11 -25.49 -4.01
CA PRO A 217 -11.59 -26.33 -5.12
C PRO A 217 -12.80 -25.74 -5.87
N SER A 218 -13.68 -25.02 -5.18
CA SER A 218 -14.88 -24.39 -5.74
C SER A 218 -14.61 -23.09 -6.52
N ALA A 219 -13.40 -22.53 -6.44
CA ALA A 219 -13.09 -21.25 -7.07
C ALA A 219 -12.80 -21.43 -8.57
N LYS A 220 -13.58 -20.74 -9.42
CA LYS A 220 -13.36 -20.67 -10.89
C LYS A 220 -12.28 -19.67 -11.31
N ARG A 221 -11.99 -18.70 -10.45
CA ARG A 221 -10.99 -17.65 -10.64
C ARG A 221 -10.08 -17.57 -9.44
N CYS A 222 -8.85 -17.14 -9.65
CA CYS A 222 -7.90 -17.00 -8.56
C CYS A 222 -8.35 -15.88 -7.62
N ALA A 223 -8.43 -16.17 -6.32
CA ALA A 223 -8.79 -15.17 -5.30
C ALA A 223 -7.73 -14.07 -5.12
N ALA A 224 -6.55 -14.21 -5.72
CA ALA A 224 -5.45 -13.26 -5.63
C ALA A 224 -5.25 -12.40 -6.88
N CYS A 225 -5.45 -12.96 -8.08
CA CYS A 225 -5.17 -12.27 -9.35
C CYS A 225 -6.29 -12.42 -10.39
N GLU A 226 -7.44 -13.00 -10.01
CA GLU A 226 -8.63 -13.21 -10.85
C GLU A 226 -8.43 -14.05 -12.12
N THR A 227 -7.24 -14.60 -12.33
CA THR A 227 -6.94 -15.52 -13.42
C THR A 227 -7.84 -16.75 -13.34
N LEU A 228 -8.47 -17.11 -14.47
CA LEU A 228 -9.35 -18.27 -14.57
C LEU A 228 -8.60 -19.59 -14.29
N ARG A 229 -9.29 -20.55 -13.70
CA ARG A 229 -8.78 -21.90 -13.50
C ARG A 229 -8.65 -22.59 -14.86
N SER A 230 -7.45 -23.09 -15.17
CA SER A 230 -7.12 -23.66 -16.49
C SER A 230 -7.95 -24.87 -16.93
N ALA A 231 -8.79 -25.43 -16.05
CA ALA A 231 -9.72 -26.50 -16.39
C ALA A 231 -11.00 -26.00 -17.11
N ASP A 232 -11.31 -24.70 -17.05
CA ASP A 232 -12.53 -24.12 -17.63
C ASP A 232 -12.33 -23.56 -19.05
N THR A 233 -11.13 -23.70 -19.64
CA THR A 233 -10.80 -23.14 -20.97
C THR A 233 -10.76 -24.16 -22.10
N VAL A 234 -11.48 -25.29 -21.98
CA VAL A 234 -11.66 -26.25 -23.09
C VAL A 234 -13.12 -26.27 -23.53
N THR A 235 -13.59 -25.16 -24.10
CA THR A 235 -14.66 -25.13 -25.12
C THR A 235 -14.80 -23.71 -25.64
N HIS A 236 -14.02 -23.37 -26.66
CA HIS A 236 -14.45 -22.64 -27.86
C HIS A 236 -13.23 -22.28 -28.72
N CYS A 237 -12.82 -23.23 -29.55
CA CYS A 237 -12.20 -22.96 -30.85
C CYS A 237 -12.63 -24.10 -31.78
N THR A 238 -13.77 -23.91 -32.45
CA THR A 238 -14.07 -24.62 -33.69
C THR A 238 -13.39 -23.87 -34.85
N PRO A 239 -12.60 -24.57 -35.69
CA PRO A 239 -12.15 -24.03 -36.95
C PRO A 239 -13.22 -24.25 -38.02
N SER A 240 -13.61 -23.19 -38.72
CA SER A 240 -13.97 -23.13 -40.15
C SER A 240 -14.08 -21.67 -40.57
#